data_AF-A0A4V2AVM8-F1
#
_entry.id   AF-A0A4V2AVM8-F1
#
_cell.length_a   1.000
_cell.length_b   1.000
_cell.length_c   1.000
_cell.angle_alpha   90.00
_cell.angle_beta   90.00
_cell.angle_gamma   90.00
#
_symmetry.space_group_name_H-M   'P 1'
#
loop_
_entity.id
_entity.type
_entity.pdbx_description
1 polymer ?
#
loop_
_entity_poly.entity_id
_entity_poly.type
_entity_poly.pdbx_seq_one_letter_code
_entity_poly.pdbx_strand_id
1 'polypeptide(L)'
;MSVDVKDDFLSLRDRIALLPIPAALKLLEETFQDRITFSTSFSMEDQVVTDHLHKSGVTTAIFTLDTGRLFPETYSTWSRTLERYPLTIDAYYPNNEKIQEFVRHYGPNSFYESVDRRKQCCHIRKVEPLKRAL
;
A
#
# COMPACT_ATOMS: atom_id res chain seq x y z
N MET A 1 -20.18 16.53 -1.96
CA MET A 1 -19.65 17.47 -0.94
C MET A 1 -18.17 17.20 -0.80
N SER A 2 -17.30 18.20 -0.88
CA SER A 2 -15.86 17.99 -0.65
C SER A 2 -15.62 17.87 0.85
N VAL A 3 -15.37 16.66 1.32
CA VAL A 3 -14.93 16.38 2.69
C VAL A 3 -13.54 16.97 2.86
N ASP A 4 -13.37 17.89 3.82
CA ASP A 4 -12.04 18.29 4.27
C ASP A 4 -11.64 17.31 5.38
N VAL A 5 -10.73 16.41 5.05
CA VAL A 5 -10.29 15.36 5.99
C VAL A 5 -9.80 15.95 7.30
N LYS A 6 -9.19 17.15 7.30
CA LYS A 6 -8.66 17.74 8.53
C LYS A 6 -9.76 18.18 9.49
N ASP A 7 -10.84 18.73 8.95
CA ASP A 7 -11.94 19.26 9.75
C ASP A 7 -12.94 18.14 10.12
N ASP A 8 -13.12 17.16 9.23
CA ASP A 8 -14.11 16.09 9.40
C ASP A 8 -13.55 14.81 10.07
N PHE A 9 -12.24 14.70 10.29
CA PHE A 9 -11.59 13.47 10.77
C PHE A 9 -12.21 12.93 12.07
N LEU A 10 -12.39 13.80 13.08
CA LEU A 10 -12.90 13.37 14.39
C LEU A 10 -14.32 12.83 14.28
N SER A 11 -15.19 13.53 13.52
CA SER A 11 -16.56 13.09 13.29
C SER A 11 -16.61 11.77 12.53
N LEU A 12 -15.78 11.63 11.48
CA LEU A 12 -15.73 10.41 10.68
C LEU A 12 -15.20 9.22 11.50
N ARG A 13 -14.16 9.42 12.30
CA ARG A 13 -13.60 8.41 13.21
C ARG A 13 -14.67 7.90 14.17
N ASP A 14 -15.40 8.81 14.81
CA ASP A 14 -16.41 8.45 15.82
C ASP A 14 -17.58 7.69 15.20
N ARG A 15 -17.97 8.04 13.97
CA ARG A 15 -18.97 7.28 13.20
C ARG A 15 -18.48 5.88 12.84
N ILE A 16 -17.26 5.75 12.32
CA ILE A 16 -16.67 4.46 11.93
C ILE A 16 -16.53 3.51 13.12
N ALA A 17 -16.15 4.03 14.29
CA ALA A 17 -15.96 3.23 15.51
C ALA A 17 -17.24 2.49 15.97
N LEU A 18 -18.42 2.94 15.55
CA LEU A 18 -19.71 2.35 15.89
C LEU A 18 -20.23 1.38 14.83
N LEU A 19 -19.53 1.22 13.70
CA LEU A 19 -19.98 0.43 12.56
C LEU A 19 -19.24 -0.91 12.46
N PRO A 20 -19.93 -2.00 12.08
CA PRO A 20 -19.27 -3.19 11.58
C PRO A 20 -18.37 -2.87 10.38
N ILE A 21 -17.26 -3.60 10.22
CA ILE A 21 -16.27 -3.35 9.16
C ILE A 21 -16.88 -3.16 7.76
N PRO A 22 -17.83 -4.01 7.27
CA PRO A 22 -18.42 -3.80 5.95
C PRO A 22 -19.18 -2.47 5.82
N ALA A 23 -19.85 -2.02 6.89
CA ALA A 23 -20.56 -0.75 6.90
C ALA A 23 -19.59 0.44 6.98
N ALA A 24 -18.49 0.31 7.72
CA ALA A 24 -17.42 1.30 7.75
C ALA A 24 -16.76 1.47 6.37
N LEU A 25 -16.47 0.38 5.67
CA LEU A 25 -15.89 0.42 4.31
C LEU A 25 -16.82 1.10 3.30
N LYS A 26 -18.12 0.77 3.34
CA LYS A 26 -19.12 1.45 2.50
C LYS A 26 -19.24 2.94 2.80
N LEU A 27 -19.25 3.31 4.09
CA LEU A 27 -19.27 4.72 4.48
C LEU A 27 -18.04 5.45 3.92
N LEU A 28 -16.86 4.84 3.99
CA LEU A 28 -15.64 5.42 3.41
C LEU A 28 -15.78 5.58 1.89
N GLU A 29 -16.21 4.55 1.17
CA GLU A 29 -16.46 4.59 -0.28
C GLU A 29 -17.45 5.72 -0.65
N GLU A 30 -18.58 5.85 0.04
CA GLU A 30 -19.56 6.92 -0.20
C GLU A 30 -18.97 8.32 0.08
N THR A 31 -18.14 8.44 1.11
CA THR A 31 -17.57 9.71 1.57
C THR A 31 -16.46 10.21 0.64
N PHE A 32 -15.60 9.31 0.16
CA PHE A 32 -14.40 9.66 -0.60
C PHE A 32 -14.49 9.30 -2.09
N GLN A 33 -15.48 8.50 -2.48
CA GLN A 33 -15.68 8.00 -3.83
C GLN A 33 -14.42 7.26 -4.31
N ASP A 34 -13.98 7.51 -5.54
CA ASP A 34 -12.82 6.84 -6.16
C ASP A 34 -11.45 7.29 -5.61
N ARG A 35 -11.43 8.01 -4.47
CA ARG A 35 -10.20 8.56 -3.84
C ARG A 35 -9.66 7.69 -2.71
N ILE A 36 -10.16 6.45 -2.57
CA ILE A 36 -9.64 5.48 -1.62
C ILE A 36 -8.76 4.49 -2.34
N THR A 37 -7.59 4.26 -1.78
CA THR A 37 -6.69 3.20 -2.19
C THR A 37 -6.21 2.41 -0.99
N PHE A 38 -5.98 1.12 -1.20
CA PHE A 38 -5.40 0.23 -0.21
C PHE A 38 -3.98 -0.19 -0.65
N SER A 39 -2.98 0.27 0.10
CA SER A 39 -1.60 -0.18 -0.07
C SER A 39 -1.37 -1.48 0.70
N THR A 40 -0.90 -2.54 0.04
CA THR A 40 -0.59 -3.83 0.68
C THR A 40 0.89 -4.18 0.59
N SER A 41 1.43 -4.67 1.70
CA SER A 41 2.74 -5.31 1.79
C SER A 41 2.66 -6.84 1.87
N PHE A 42 1.44 -7.37 1.77
CA PHE A 42 1.11 -8.78 1.95
C PHE A 42 1.39 -9.32 3.36
N SER A 43 1.38 -8.45 4.38
CA SER A 43 1.41 -8.89 5.77
C SER A 43 0.11 -9.61 6.15
N MET A 44 0.09 -10.23 7.34
CA MET A 44 -1.09 -10.93 7.83
C MET A 44 -2.30 -9.99 7.99
N GLU A 45 -2.07 -8.78 8.51
CA GLU A 45 -3.09 -7.75 8.67
C GLU A 45 -3.62 -7.30 7.31
N ASP A 46 -2.74 -7.15 6.32
CA ASP A 46 -3.14 -6.76 4.97
C ASP A 46 -4.03 -7.83 4.31
N GLN A 47 -3.82 -9.11 4.60
CA GLN A 47 -4.70 -10.19 4.13
C GLN A 47 -6.10 -10.10 4.75
N VAL A 48 -6.19 -9.72 6.03
CA VAL A 48 -7.48 -9.50 6.71
C VAL A 48 -8.22 -8.32 6.09
N VAL A 49 -7.53 -7.21 5.81
CA VAL A 49 -8.13 -6.06 5.12
C VAL A 49 -8.58 -6.43 3.70
N THR A 50 -7.75 -7.18 2.96
CA THR A 50 -8.09 -7.67 1.61
C THR A 50 -9.37 -8.51 1.62
N ASP A 51 -9.50 -9.42 2.59
CA ASP A 51 -10.69 -10.26 2.76
C ASP A 51 -11.95 -9.42 3.05
N HIS A 52 -11.83 -8.40 3.90
CA HIS A 52 -12.93 -7.49 4.20
C HIS A 52 -13.32 -6.59 3.00
N LEU A 53 -12.34 -6.07 2.26
CA LEU A 53 -12.60 -5.31 1.03
C LEU A 53 -13.38 -6.17 0.03
N HIS A 54 -12.89 -7.39 -0.25
CA HIS A 54 -13.55 -8.32 -1.15
C HIS A 54 -14.99 -8.65 -0.71
N LYS A 55 -15.21 -8.95 0.58
CA LYS A 55 -16.53 -9.29 1.11
C LYS A 55 -17.51 -8.11 1.16
N SER A 56 -17.00 -6.88 1.31
CA SER A 56 -17.84 -5.68 1.42
C SER A 56 -18.45 -5.24 0.09
N GLY A 57 -17.85 -5.66 -1.03
CA GLY A 57 -18.25 -5.27 -2.38
C GLY A 57 -17.84 -3.86 -2.77
N VAL A 58 -17.03 -3.18 -1.95
CA VAL A 58 -16.48 -1.87 -2.29
C VAL A 58 -15.44 -2.00 -3.41
N THR A 59 -15.43 -1.03 -4.31
CA THR A 59 -14.43 -0.92 -5.37
C THR A 59 -13.31 -0.03 -4.84
N THR A 60 -12.14 -0.59 -4.61
CA THR A 60 -10.97 0.14 -4.10
C THR A 60 -9.74 -0.26 -4.89
N ALA A 61 -8.97 0.74 -5.36
CA ALA A 61 -7.70 0.48 -6.01
C ALA A 61 -6.70 -0.11 -4.99
N ILE A 62 -6.09 -1.24 -5.33
CA ILE A 62 -5.10 -1.91 -4.48
C ILE A 62 -3.74 -1.82 -5.15
N PHE A 63 -2.71 -1.41 -4.41
CA PHE A 63 -1.36 -1.39 -4.93
C PHE A 63 -0.35 -1.95 -3.94
N THR A 64 0.82 -2.34 -4.46
CA THR A 64 1.97 -2.75 -3.67
C THR A 64 3.23 -2.04 -4.15
N LEU A 65 4.20 -1.90 -3.25
CA LEU A 65 5.53 -1.39 -3.57
C LEU A 65 6.48 -2.57 -3.76
N ASP A 66 6.66 -2.99 -5.01
CA ASP A 66 7.66 -4.01 -5.31
C ASP A 66 9.05 -3.39 -5.28
N THR A 67 9.67 -3.46 -4.10
CA THR A 67 11.00 -2.90 -3.88
C THR A 67 12.11 -3.60 -4.67
N GLY A 68 11.84 -4.74 -5.33
CA GLY A 68 12.85 -5.62 -5.94
C GLY A 68 13.72 -6.36 -4.91
N ARG A 69 13.35 -6.32 -3.62
CA ARG A 69 14.06 -6.92 -2.49
C ARG A 69 13.10 -7.58 -1.49
N LEU A 70 11.88 -7.87 -1.92
CA LEU A 70 10.90 -8.62 -1.13
C LEU A 70 11.36 -10.07 -0.98
N PHE A 71 10.90 -10.73 0.09
CA PHE A 71 11.14 -12.15 0.28
C PHE A 71 10.39 -12.97 -0.77
N PRO A 72 10.91 -14.13 -1.22
CA PRO A 72 10.18 -15.04 -2.10
C PRO A 72 8.79 -15.42 -1.58
N GLU A 73 8.65 -15.53 -0.25
CA GLU A 73 7.40 -15.81 0.44
C GLU A 73 6.38 -14.69 0.26
N THR A 74 6.81 -13.43 0.15
CA THR A 74 5.92 -12.30 -0.13
C THR A 74 5.29 -12.44 -1.52
N TYR A 75 6.06 -12.83 -2.54
CA TYR A 75 5.52 -13.09 -3.88
C TYR A 75 4.61 -14.32 -3.88
N SER A 76 4.96 -15.36 -3.12
CA SER A 76 4.11 -16.55 -3.00
C SER A 76 2.76 -16.22 -2.34
N THR A 77 2.77 -15.36 -1.31
CA THR A 77 1.53 -14.85 -0.70
C THR A 77 0.75 -14.00 -1.68
N TRP A 78 1.40 -13.09 -2.42
CA TRP A 78 0.73 -12.29 -3.44
C TRP A 78 0.04 -13.17 -4.49
N SER A 79 0.72 -14.17 -5.07
CA SER A 79 0.09 -15.11 -6.01
C SER A 79 -1.13 -15.80 -5.41
N ARG A 80 -1.03 -16.28 -4.17
CA ARG A 80 -2.16 -16.92 -3.46
C ARG A 80 -3.32 -15.94 -3.18
N THR A 81 -3.02 -14.68 -2.92
CA THR A 81 -4.03 -13.62 -2.77
C THR A 81 -4.82 -13.46 -4.08
N LEU A 82 -4.14 -13.42 -5.23
CA LEU A 82 -4.79 -13.30 -6.55
C LEU A 82 -5.56 -14.56 -6.95
N GLU A 83 -5.08 -15.75 -6.57
CA GLU A 83 -5.80 -17.01 -6.78
C GLU A 83 -7.10 -17.07 -5.97
N ARG A 84 -7.07 -16.53 -4.74
CA ARG A 84 -8.21 -16.56 -3.81
C ARG A 84 -9.24 -15.47 -4.10
N TYR A 85 -8.78 -14.29 -4.51
CA TYR A 85 -9.62 -13.11 -4.70
C TYR A 85 -9.49 -12.60 -6.14
N PRO A 86 -10.60 -12.47 -6.89
CA PRO A 86 -10.57 -11.94 -8.26
C PRO A 86 -10.39 -10.42 -8.25
N LEU A 87 -9.19 -9.96 -7.87
CA LEU A 87 -8.80 -8.56 -7.78
C LEU A 87 -7.52 -8.29 -8.56
N THR A 88 -7.26 -7.01 -8.84
CA THR A 88 -6.01 -6.54 -9.45
C THR A 88 -5.21 -5.75 -8.41
N ILE A 89 -3.89 -5.97 -8.38
CA ILE A 89 -2.97 -5.23 -7.51
C ILE A 89 -1.93 -4.58 -8.40
N ASP A 90 -1.90 -3.25 -8.39
CA ASP A 90 -0.91 -2.48 -9.15
C ASP A 90 0.45 -2.50 -8.45
N ALA A 91 1.50 -2.82 -9.21
CA ALA A 91 2.85 -2.90 -8.68
C ALA A 91 3.66 -1.64 -9.03
N TYR A 92 4.14 -0.94 -8.01
CA TYR A 92 5.00 0.23 -8.17
C TYR A 92 6.45 -0.12 -7.88
N TYR A 93 7.28 -0.02 -8.92
CA TYR A 93 8.71 -0.34 -8.88
C TYR A 93 9.58 0.91 -8.62
N PRO A 94 10.82 0.75 -8.12
CA PRO A 94 11.79 1.84 -8.04
C PRO A 94 12.12 2.38 -9.44
N ASN A 95 12.38 3.68 -9.54
CA ASN A 95 12.97 4.24 -10.75
C ASN A 95 14.30 3.52 -11.08
N ASN A 96 14.39 2.97 -12.29
CA ASN A 96 15.49 2.12 -12.75
C ASN A 96 16.84 2.86 -12.77
N GLU A 97 16.88 4.10 -13.26
CA GLU A 97 18.10 4.91 -13.33
C GLU A 97 18.65 5.20 -11.93
N LYS A 98 17.78 5.66 -11.02
CA LYS A 98 18.16 5.98 -9.63
C LYS A 98 18.68 4.75 -8.89
N ILE A 99 18.02 3.60 -9.04
CA ILE A 99 18.46 2.39 -8.34
C ILE A 99 19.75 1.82 -8.95
N GLN A 100 19.91 1.90 -10.28
CA GLN A 100 21.14 1.50 -10.95
C GLN A 100 22.33 2.33 -10.47
N GLU A 101 22.19 3.65 -10.41
CA GLU A 101 23.24 4.54 -9.91
C GLU A 101 23.59 4.25 -8.45
N PHE A 102 22.58 4.10 -7.59
CA PHE A 102 22.78 3.81 -6.17
C PHE A 102 23.52 2.49 -5.93
N VAL A 103 23.11 1.42 -6.62
CA VAL A 103 23.76 0.10 -6.50
C VAL A 103 25.16 0.13 -7.08
N ARG A 104 25.40 0.85 -8.19
CA ARG A 104 26.73 1.01 -8.77
C ARG A 104 27.71 1.67 -7.79
N HIS A 105 27.28 2.70 -7.06
CA HIS A 105 28.15 3.45 -6.16
C HIS A 105 28.32 2.81 -4.79
N TYR A 106 27.25 2.24 -4.22
CA TYR A 106 27.25 1.79 -2.83
C TYR A 106 27.11 0.28 -2.66
N GLY A 107 26.86 -0.46 -3.74
CA GLY A 107 26.57 -1.88 -3.71
C GLY A 107 25.12 -2.20 -3.30
N PRO A 108 24.70 -3.47 -3.44
CA PRO A 108 23.31 -3.86 -3.26
C PRO A 108 22.85 -3.86 -1.80
N ASN A 109 23.77 -3.91 -0.82
CA ASN A 109 23.47 -4.11 0.61
C ASN A 109 23.89 -2.93 1.50
N SER A 110 24.10 -1.77 0.88
CA SER A 110 24.65 -0.58 1.53
C SER A 110 23.79 0.00 2.68
N PHE A 111 22.53 -0.41 2.77
CA PHE A 111 21.60 -0.08 3.85
C PHE A 111 21.95 -0.70 5.22
N TYR A 112 22.89 -1.65 5.26
CA TYR A 112 23.50 -2.13 6.51
C TYR A 112 24.66 -1.24 7.00
N GLU A 113 25.25 -0.45 6.10
CA GLU A 113 26.50 0.27 6.40
C GLU A 113 26.26 1.61 7.10
N SER A 114 25.13 2.27 6.87
CA SER A 114 24.77 3.50 7.59
C SER A 114 23.28 3.82 7.53
N VAL A 115 22.84 4.69 8.44
CA VAL A 115 21.47 5.22 8.47
C VAL A 115 21.17 6.03 7.21
N ASP A 116 22.11 6.83 6.72
CA ASP A 116 21.88 7.68 5.54
C ASP A 116 21.73 6.84 4.27
N ARG A 117 22.56 5.80 4.09
CA ARG A 117 22.41 4.85 2.97
C ARG A 117 21.10 4.07 3.06
N ARG A 118 20.66 3.70 4.27
CA ARG A 118 19.33 3.08 4.46
C ARG A 118 18.21 4.03 4.08
N LYS A 119 18.28 5.30 4.49
CA LYS A 119 17.29 6.32 4.10
C LYS A 119 17.25 6.51 2.59
N GLN A 120 18.40 6.59 1.93
CA GLN A 120 18.49 6.70 0.48
C GLN A 120 17.91 5.47 -0.24
N CYS A 121 18.24 4.26 0.23
CA CYS A 121 17.66 3.01 -0.28
C CYS A 121 16.13 3.00 -0.12
N CYS A 122 15.60 3.32 1.06
CA CYS A 122 14.16 3.44 1.31
C CYS A 122 13.52 4.54 0.47
N HIS A 123 14.21 5.66 0.26
CA HIS A 123 13.69 6.74 -0.57
C HIS A 123 13.46 6.28 -2.01
N ILE A 124 14.48 5.65 -2.61
CA ILE A 124 14.44 5.16 -3.99
C ILE A 124 13.46 3.99 -4.13
N ARG A 125 13.47 3.04 -3.19
CA ARG A 125 12.69 1.80 -3.30
C ARG A 125 11.26 1.88 -2.78
N LYS A 126 10.94 2.84 -1.90
CA LYS A 126 9.62 2.94 -1.25
C LYS A 126 9.00 4.32 -1.36
N VAL A 127 9.71 5.37 -0.94
CA VAL A 127 9.10 6.72 -0.81
C VAL A 127 8.77 7.32 -2.17
N GLU A 128 9.68 7.25 -3.14
CA GLU A 128 9.42 7.76 -4.49
C GLU A 128 8.32 6.94 -5.20
N PRO A 129 8.34 5.60 -5.22
CA PRO A 129 7.25 4.82 -5.79
C PRO A 129 5.89 5.06 -5.10
N LEU A 130 5.87 5.22 -3.78
CA LEU A 130 4.65 5.56 -3.03
C LEU A 130 4.04 6.88 -3.50
N LYS A 131 4.86 7.91 -3.76
CA LYS A 131 4.38 9.20 -4.28
C LYS A 131 3.80 9.13 -5.69
N ARG A 132 4.13 8.09 -6.46
CA ARG A 132 3.52 7.86 -7.78
C ARG A 132 2.20 7.10 -7.68
N ALA A 133 1.98 6.39 -6.58
CA ALA A 133 0.78 5.60 -6.32
C ALA A 133 -0.35 6.39 -5.64
N LEU A 134 -0.02 7.51 -4.99
CA LEU A 134 -0.95 8.43 -4.31
C LEU A 134 -1.18 9.68 -5.15
#